data_AF-A0AA96U629-F1
#
_entry.id   AF-A0AA96U629-F1
#
_cell.length_a   1.000
_cell.length_b   1.000
_cell.length_c   1.000
_cell.angle_alpha   90.00
_cell.angle_beta   90.00
_cell.angle_gamma   90.00
#
_symmetry.space_group_name_H-M   'P 1'
#
loop_
_entity.id
_entity.type
_entity.pdbx_description
1 polymer ?
#
loop_
_entity_poly.entity_id
_entity_poly.type
_entity_poly.pdbx_seq_one_letter_code
_entity_poly.pdbx_strand_id
1 'polypeptide(L)'
;MTKSIQEQFGQELIDAVARFAKKEIDTPAQLELEEFKHVSDIKLKKALAETLYGARWLYKLGLALLANGDEQSAHVRVQVIDYASICEALLADMIAQAHISGKLLGTQYQFFDVRQKRPMNWAVADPTASIHKTTFEWRIKVAEESKIIDSKLATNLHTIRNNRNSVHLTLKIREGVTYFSGMAKRSHTAVYELIKQTQKWVAALP
;
A
#
# COMPACT_ATOMS: atom_id res chain seq x y z
N MET A 1 8.60 19.49 -39.93
CA MET A 1 9.23 18.25 -40.43
C MET A 1 8.28 17.10 -40.19
N THR A 2 7.89 16.39 -41.25
CA THR A 2 7.10 15.16 -41.16
C THR A 2 8.00 14.05 -40.62
N LYS A 3 7.59 13.39 -39.52
CA LYS A 3 8.31 12.23 -38.96
C LYS A 3 8.51 11.16 -40.02
N SER A 4 9.65 10.48 -40.01
CA SER A 4 9.93 9.38 -40.94
C SER A 4 8.92 8.23 -40.75
N ILE A 5 8.71 7.39 -41.76
CA ILE A 5 7.79 6.23 -41.66
C ILE A 5 8.22 5.28 -40.53
N GLN A 6 9.53 5.14 -40.29
CA GLN A 6 10.08 4.34 -39.19
C GLN A 6 9.72 4.92 -37.81
N GLU A 7 9.78 6.24 -37.67
CA GLU A 7 9.35 6.94 -36.44
C GLU A 7 7.85 6.81 -36.20
N GLN A 8 7.04 6.83 -37.27
CA GLN A 8 5.59 6.65 -37.17
C GLN A 8 5.23 5.22 -36.75
N PHE A 9 5.85 4.20 -37.36
CA PHE A 9 5.66 2.80 -36.97
C PHE A 9 6.08 2.54 -35.52
N GLY A 10 7.24 3.06 -35.10
CA GLY A 10 7.70 2.96 -33.72
C GLY A 10 6.73 3.63 -32.73
N GLN A 11 6.16 4.79 -33.10
CA GLN A 11 5.17 5.47 -32.28
C GLN A 11 3.90 4.65 -32.10
N GLU A 12 3.38 4.01 -33.16
CA GLU A 12 2.18 3.17 -33.07
C GLU A 12 2.37 1.98 -32.12
N LEU A 13 3.55 1.35 -32.13
CA LEU A 13 3.89 0.28 -31.19
C LEU A 13 3.94 0.79 -29.76
N ILE A 14 4.61 1.93 -29.52
CA ILE A 14 4.69 2.56 -28.19
C ILE A 14 3.29 2.91 -27.68
N ASP A 15 2.46 3.49 -28.54
CA ASP A 15 1.10 3.89 -28.19
C ASP A 15 0.22 2.68 -27.88
N ALA A 16 0.38 1.57 -28.62
CA ALA A 16 -0.33 0.32 -28.35
C ALA A 16 0.03 -0.25 -26.97
N VAL A 17 1.33 -0.32 -26.64
CA VAL A 17 1.80 -0.78 -25.33
C VAL A 17 1.32 0.16 -24.22
N ALA A 18 1.41 1.48 -24.42
CA ALA A 18 0.95 2.48 -23.45
C ALA A 18 -0.56 2.39 -23.20
N ARG A 19 -1.37 2.20 -24.25
CA ARG A 19 -2.82 1.97 -24.14
C ARG A 19 -3.11 0.69 -23.37
N PHE A 20 -2.42 -0.41 -23.68
CA PHE A 20 -2.57 -1.67 -22.94
C PHE A 20 -2.22 -1.50 -21.46
N ALA A 21 -1.10 -0.83 -21.16
CA ALA A 21 -0.61 -0.62 -19.80
C ALA A 21 -1.57 0.21 -18.94
N LYS A 22 -2.34 1.11 -19.55
CA LYS A 22 -3.33 1.98 -18.90
C LYS A 22 -4.76 1.42 -18.94
N LYS A 23 -5.00 0.34 -19.67
CA LYS A 23 -6.33 -0.26 -19.78
C LYS A 23 -6.74 -0.92 -18.46
N GLU A 24 -7.95 -0.59 -17.98
CA GLU A 24 -8.56 -1.14 -16.76
C GLU A 24 -7.76 -0.84 -15.48
N ILE A 25 -7.10 0.32 -15.44
CA ILE A 25 -6.56 0.89 -14.20
C ILE A 25 -7.13 2.29 -14.04
N ASP A 26 -7.64 2.60 -12.85
CA ASP A 26 -8.17 3.92 -12.55
C ASP A 26 -7.03 4.94 -12.50
N THR A 27 -7.30 6.15 -12.97
CA THR A 27 -6.33 7.25 -12.87
C THR A 27 -6.13 7.66 -11.40
N PRO A 28 -4.99 8.29 -11.05
CA PRO A 28 -4.78 8.80 -9.70
C PRO A 28 -5.96 9.66 -9.20
N ALA A 29 -6.49 10.55 -10.05
CA ALA A 29 -7.64 11.38 -9.69
C ALA A 29 -8.90 10.57 -9.35
N GLN A 30 -9.18 9.49 -10.09
CA GLN A 30 -10.30 8.58 -9.76
C GLN A 30 -10.05 7.84 -8.45
N LEU A 31 -8.84 7.31 -8.25
CA LEU A 31 -8.46 6.63 -7.01
C LEU A 31 -8.56 7.57 -5.78
N GLU A 32 -8.22 8.85 -5.91
CA GLU A 32 -8.41 9.84 -4.84
C GLU A 32 -9.90 10.03 -4.48
N LEU A 33 -10.77 10.11 -5.50
CA LEU A 33 -12.21 10.36 -5.35
C LEU A 33 -13.00 9.14 -4.89
N GLU A 34 -12.55 7.95 -5.23
CA GLU A 34 -13.32 6.70 -5.02
C GLU A 34 -12.71 5.89 -3.89
N GLU A 35 -11.44 5.49 -4.01
CA GLU A 35 -10.76 4.57 -3.10
C GLU A 35 -10.23 5.29 -1.85
N PHE A 36 -9.57 6.43 -2.02
CA PHE A 36 -8.92 7.15 -0.91
C PHE A 36 -9.71 8.36 -0.41
N LYS A 37 -11.00 8.47 -0.77
CA LYS A 37 -11.85 9.61 -0.38
C LYS A 37 -11.88 9.89 1.13
N HIS A 38 -11.79 8.83 1.93
CA HIS A 38 -11.83 8.82 3.40
C HIS A 38 -10.51 9.22 4.08
N VAL A 39 -9.43 9.38 3.31
CA VAL A 39 -8.14 9.85 3.84
C VAL A 39 -8.22 11.35 4.13
N SER A 40 -7.75 11.75 5.31
CA SER A 40 -7.90 13.12 5.81
C SER A 40 -6.89 14.09 5.17
N ASP A 41 -5.62 13.67 5.08
CA ASP A 41 -4.54 14.46 4.50
C ASP A 41 -4.57 14.40 2.96
N ILE A 42 -4.68 15.57 2.31
CA ILE A 42 -4.75 15.70 0.85
C ILE A 42 -3.45 15.24 0.16
N LYS A 43 -2.27 15.56 0.74
CA LYS A 43 -0.98 15.13 0.18
C LYS A 43 -0.82 13.63 0.29
N LEU A 44 -1.21 13.04 1.41
CA LEU A 44 -1.20 11.59 1.60
C LEU A 44 -2.17 10.91 0.64
N LYS A 45 -3.41 11.41 0.51
CA LYS A 45 -4.42 10.89 -0.41
C LYS A 45 -3.90 10.80 -1.84
N LYS A 46 -3.29 11.87 -2.33
CA LYS A 46 -2.64 11.91 -3.64
C LYS A 46 -1.49 10.90 -3.75
N ALA A 47 -0.61 10.85 -2.76
CA ALA A 47 0.52 9.91 -2.77
C ALA A 47 0.06 8.44 -2.78
N LEU A 48 -0.99 8.10 -2.03
CA LEU A 48 -1.60 6.76 -2.02
C LEU A 48 -2.15 6.40 -3.40
N ALA A 49 -2.87 7.32 -4.04
CA ALA A 49 -3.44 7.14 -5.37
C ALA A 49 -2.37 6.97 -6.45
N GLU A 50 -1.34 7.83 -6.46
CA GLU A 50 -0.21 7.75 -7.39
C GLU A 50 0.56 6.43 -7.21
N THR A 51 0.78 6.00 -5.97
CA THR A 51 1.48 4.74 -5.66
C THR A 51 0.66 3.53 -6.10
N LEU A 52 -0.66 3.51 -5.85
CA LEU A 52 -1.52 2.41 -6.28
C LEU A 52 -1.58 2.33 -7.80
N TYR A 53 -1.78 3.47 -8.48
CA TYR A 53 -1.71 3.55 -9.94
C TYR A 53 -0.38 3.01 -10.48
N GLY A 54 0.75 3.45 -9.91
CA GLY A 54 2.09 3.00 -10.31
C GLY A 54 2.28 1.50 -10.19
N ALA A 55 1.87 0.90 -9.07
CA ALA A 55 1.94 -0.54 -8.86
C ALA A 55 1.08 -1.31 -9.89
N ARG A 56 -0.12 -0.81 -10.20
CA ARG A 56 -1.01 -1.39 -11.22
C ARG A 56 -0.44 -1.24 -12.64
N TRP A 57 0.15 -0.09 -12.94
CA TRP A 57 0.79 0.17 -14.22
C TRP A 57 2.02 -0.74 -14.44
N LEU A 58 2.86 -0.93 -13.42
CA LEU A 58 4.00 -1.85 -13.46
C LEU A 58 3.57 -3.31 -13.66
N TYR A 59 2.47 -3.72 -13.07
CA TYR A 59 1.86 -5.03 -13.33
C TYR A 59 1.49 -5.18 -14.82
N LYS A 60 0.78 -4.19 -15.38
CA LYS A 60 0.36 -4.21 -16.79
C LYS A 60 1.54 -4.15 -17.74
N LEU A 61 2.61 -3.43 -17.41
CA LEU A 61 3.85 -3.41 -18.19
C LEU A 61 4.52 -4.79 -18.19
N GLY A 62 4.60 -5.45 -17.03
CA GLY A 62 5.11 -6.82 -16.94
C GLY A 62 4.30 -7.79 -17.81
N LEU A 63 2.98 -7.64 -17.86
CA LEU A 63 2.12 -8.42 -18.77
C LEU A 63 2.40 -8.12 -20.25
N ALA A 64 2.56 -6.84 -20.61
CA ALA A 64 2.82 -6.44 -22.00
C ALA A 64 4.13 -7.02 -22.54
N LEU A 65 5.13 -7.13 -21.67
CA LEU A 65 6.44 -7.69 -21.99
C LEU A 65 6.50 -9.22 -21.83
N LEU A 66 5.40 -9.86 -21.44
CA LEU A 66 5.36 -11.30 -21.11
C LEU A 66 6.47 -11.69 -20.11
N ALA A 67 6.73 -10.80 -19.13
CA ALA A 67 7.81 -10.97 -18.16
C ALA A 67 7.67 -12.30 -17.40
N ASN A 68 8.75 -13.07 -17.40
CA ASN A 68 8.88 -14.35 -16.71
C ASN A 68 10.17 -14.35 -15.88
N GLY A 69 10.46 -15.45 -15.17
CA GLY A 69 11.71 -15.61 -14.42
C GLY A 69 12.08 -14.40 -13.54
N ASP A 70 13.27 -13.84 -13.81
CA ASP A 70 13.85 -12.75 -13.03
C ASP A 70 13.13 -11.41 -13.25
N GLU A 71 12.67 -11.11 -14.47
CA GLU A 71 11.90 -9.91 -14.77
C GLU A 71 10.56 -9.93 -14.01
N GLN A 72 9.86 -11.07 -14.02
CA GLN A 72 8.63 -11.22 -13.23
C GLN A 72 8.90 -11.00 -11.75
N SER A 73 9.96 -11.63 -11.22
CA SER A 73 10.38 -11.47 -9.82
C SER A 73 10.66 -10.00 -9.49
N ALA A 74 11.32 -9.25 -10.38
CA ALA A 74 11.56 -7.81 -10.22
C ALA A 74 10.25 -7.01 -10.17
N HIS A 75 9.33 -7.24 -11.12
CA HIS A 75 8.02 -6.59 -11.14
C HIS A 75 7.21 -6.89 -9.86
N VAL A 76 7.19 -8.14 -9.41
CA VAL A 76 6.46 -8.56 -8.20
C VAL A 76 7.09 -7.94 -6.96
N ARG A 77 8.42 -7.88 -6.87
CA ARG A 77 9.12 -7.27 -5.73
C ARG A 77 8.75 -5.81 -5.54
N VAL A 78 8.74 -5.03 -6.63
CA VAL A 78 8.35 -3.60 -6.57
C VAL A 78 6.88 -3.47 -6.16
N GLN A 79 5.98 -4.24 -6.76
CA GLN A 79 4.56 -4.23 -6.37
C GLN A 79 4.35 -4.56 -4.89
N VAL A 80 5.07 -5.53 -4.32
CA VAL A 80 4.97 -5.87 -2.89
C VAL A 80 5.42 -4.70 -2.01
N ILE A 81 6.47 -3.97 -2.42
CA ILE A 81 6.94 -2.78 -1.70
C ILE A 81 5.88 -1.69 -1.72
N ASP A 82 5.34 -1.38 -2.90
CA ASP A 82 4.35 -0.31 -3.08
C ASP A 82 3.06 -0.62 -2.31
N TYR A 83 2.53 -1.85 -2.44
CA TYR A 83 1.34 -2.30 -1.70
C TYR A 83 1.55 -2.27 -0.19
N ALA A 84 2.72 -2.71 0.31
CA ALA A 84 3.04 -2.62 1.72
C ALA A 84 3.10 -1.15 2.20
N SER A 85 3.66 -0.27 1.38
CA SER A 85 3.81 1.16 1.70
C SER A 85 2.45 1.87 1.76
N ILE A 86 1.55 1.55 0.82
CA ILE A 86 0.14 1.99 0.84
C ILE A 86 -0.54 1.56 2.13
N CYS A 87 -0.47 0.27 2.48
CA CYS A 87 -1.09 -0.24 3.69
C CYS A 87 -0.53 0.44 4.96
N GLU A 88 0.78 0.55 5.05
CA GLU A 88 1.46 1.15 6.22
C GLU A 88 1.10 2.63 6.40
N ALA A 89 1.00 3.39 5.32
CA ALA A 89 0.63 4.81 5.35
C ALA A 89 -0.87 5.00 5.60
N LEU A 90 -1.74 4.20 4.98
CA LEU A 90 -3.18 4.27 5.21
C LEU A 90 -3.54 3.93 6.66
N LEU A 91 -2.94 2.89 7.25
CA LEU A 91 -3.13 2.59 8.67
C LEU A 91 -2.68 3.75 9.57
N ALA A 92 -1.59 4.44 9.24
CA ALA A 92 -1.13 5.58 10.03
C ALA A 92 -2.16 6.72 10.04
N ASP A 93 -2.74 7.05 8.89
CA ASP A 93 -3.82 8.06 8.80
C ASP A 93 -5.04 7.62 9.61
N MET A 94 -5.48 6.35 9.48
CA MET A 94 -6.63 5.85 10.24
C MET A 94 -6.41 5.89 11.75
N ILE A 95 -5.20 5.57 12.22
CA ILE A 95 -4.84 5.66 13.64
C ILE A 95 -4.82 7.13 14.10
N ALA A 96 -4.34 8.06 13.28
CA ALA A 96 -4.38 9.48 13.60
C ALA A 96 -5.82 9.99 13.71
N GLN A 97 -6.68 9.64 12.76
CA GLN A 97 -8.12 9.95 12.81
C GLN A 97 -8.78 9.33 14.05
N ALA A 98 -8.51 8.06 14.35
CA ALA A 98 -9.02 7.38 15.54
C ALA A 98 -8.57 8.05 16.85
N HIS A 99 -7.32 8.54 16.90
CA HIS A 99 -6.81 9.27 18.05
C HIS A 99 -7.59 10.58 18.26
N ILE A 100 -7.73 11.37 17.19
CA ILE A 100 -8.43 12.67 17.21
C ILE A 100 -9.90 12.48 17.60
N SER A 101 -10.56 11.44 17.10
CA SER A 101 -11.96 11.13 17.42
C SER A 101 -12.15 10.40 18.76
N GLY A 102 -11.09 10.12 19.51
CA GLY A 102 -11.16 9.37 20.77
C GLY A 102 -11.68 7.93 20.61
N LYS A 103 -11.42 7.30 19.46
CA LYS A 103 -11.89 5.95 19.07
C LYS A 103 -10.78 4.89 19.07
N LEU A 104 -9.59 5.21 19.57
CA LEU A 104 -8.58 4.19 19.83
C LEU A 104 -9.04 3.27 20.96
N LEU A 105 -8.93 1.96 20.73
CA LEU A 105 -9.25 0.93 21.72
C LEU A 105 -8.03 0.05 21.98
N GLY A 106 -8.11 -0.74 23.05
CA GLY A 106 -7.04 -1.64 23.47
C GLY A 106 -5.96 -0.92 24.28
N THR A 107 -4.74 -1.44 24.23
CA THR A 107 -3.61 -0.94 25.03
C THR A 107 -2.38 -0.65 24.19
N GLN A 108 -2.27 -1.21 22.98
CA GLN A 108 -1.07 -1.10 22.16
C GLN A 108 -0.74 0.35 21.77
N TYR A 109 -1.76 1.19 21.60
CA TYR A 109 -1.59 2.61 21.25
C TYR A 109 -0.90 3.43 22.35
N GLN A 110 -0.75 2.88 23.56
CA GLN A 110 -0.09 3.53 24.69
C GLN A 110 1.43 3.32 24.69
N PHE A 111 1.98 2.56 23.72
CA PHE A 111 3.41 2.22 23.64
C PHE A 111 3.93 2.39 22.23
N PHE A 112 5.23 2.69 22.03
CA PHE A 112 5.83 2.80 20.69
C PHE A 112 6.13 1.43 20.04
N ASP A 113 6.24 0.38 20.84
CA ASP A 113 6.65 -0.95 20.40
C ASP A 113 5.61 -2.01 20.79
N VAL A 114 5.53 -3.07 19.98
CA VAL A 114 4.58 -4.18 20.21
C VAL A 114 4.86 -4.99 21.48
N ARG A 115 6.07 -4.87 22.04
CA ARG A 115 6.48 -5.51 23.31
C ARG A 115 6.16 -4.63 24.51
N GLN A 116 5.56 -3.46 24.30
CA GLN A 116 5.10 -2.52 25.33
C GLN A 116 6.20 -2.09 26.30
N LYS A 117 7.44 -1.94 25.82
CA LYS A 117 8.57 -1.53 26.67
C LYS A 117 8.66 -0.02 26.85
N ARG A 118 8.24 0.74 25.84
CA ARG A 118 8.38 2.20 25.84
C ARG A 118 7.00 2.87 25.71
N PRO A 119 6.53 3.59 26.75
CA PRO A 119 5.30 4.37 26.67
C PRO A 119 5.33 5.38 25.52
N MET A 120 4.17 5.58 24.89
CA MET A 120 3.99 6.51 23.78
C MET A 120 3.67 7.90 24.29
N ASN A 121 4.50 8.86 23.91
CA ASN A 121 4.22 10.28 24.11
C ASN A 121 3.54 10.78 22.84
N TRP A 122 2.21 10.83 22.86
CA TRP A 122 1.41 11.41 21.78
C TRP A 122 1.73 12.90 21.65
N ALA A 123 2.17 13.32 20.47
CA ALA A 123 2.42 14.73 20.20
C ALA A 123 1.07 15.45 20.14
N VAL A 124 0.85 16.36 21.10
CA VAL A 124 -0.44 17.03 21.33
C VAL A 124 -0.90 17.82 20.10
N ALA A 125 0.03 18.42 19.36
CA ALA A 125 -0.28 19.23 18.18
C ALA A 125 -0.46 18.40 16.89
N ASP A 126 0.22 17.26 16.78
CA ASP A 126 0.22 16.43 15.57
C ASP A 126 0.46 14.95 15.92
N PRO A 127 -0.62 14.15 16.05
CA PRO A 127 -0.51 12.72 16.33
C PRO A 127 0.31 11.94 15.28
N THR A 128 0.37 12.42 14.03
CA THR A 128 1.08 11.74 12.95
C THR A 128 2.59 11.69 13.21
N ALA A 129 3.16 12.72 13.86
CA ALA A 129 4.57 12.78 14.23
C ALA A 129 4.97 11.65 15.20
N SER A 130 4.06 11.24 16.10
CA SER A 130 4.29 10.09 16.98
C SER A 130 4.11 8.78 16.24
N ILE A 131 3.11 8.68 15.36
CA ILE A 131 2.85 7.48 14.55
C ILE A 131 3.99 7.18 13.57
N HIS A 132 4.66 8.20 13.01
CA HIS A 132 5.81 8.02 12.12
C HIS A 132 7.00 7.28 12.76
N LYS A 133 7.07 7.27 14.10
CA LYS A 133 8.10 6.54 14.86
C LYS A 133 7.74 5.07 15.12
N THR A 134 6.56 4.64 14.69
CA THR A 134 6.04 3.28 14.88
C THR A 134 6.28 2.42 13.65
N THR A 135 6.39 1.11 13.87
CA THR A 135 6.59 0.13 12.80
C THR A 135 5.26 -0.27 12.16
N PHE A 136 5.32 -0.84 10.94
CA PHE A 136 4.14 -1.43 10.31
C PHE A 136 3.43 -2.48 11.19
N GLU A 137 4.19 -3.30 11.92
CA GLU A 137 3.63 -4.30 12.86
C GLU A 137 2.77 -3.65 13.94
N TRP A 138 3.28 -2.56 14.52
CA TRP A 138 2.57 -1.81 15.53
C TRP A 138 1.26 -1.24 14.99
N ARG A 139 1.29 -0.68 13.76
CA ARG A 139 0.09 -0.08 13.14
C ARG A 139 -0.99 -1.12 12.88
N ILE A 140 -0.62 -2.32 12.44
CA ILE A 140 -1.57 -3.43 12.26
C ILE A 140 -2.25 -3.77 13.59
N LYS A 141 -1.46 -3.93 14.66
CA LYS A 141 -1.99 -4.30 15.98
C LYS A 141 -2.91 -3.23 16.57
N VAL A 142 -2.54 -1.95 16.49
CA VAL A 142 -3.40 -0.85 16.98
C VAL A 142 -4.70 -0.77 16.19
N ALA A 143 -4.63 -0.92 14.86
CA ALA A 143 -5.81 -0.88 14.01
C ALA A 143 -6.77 -2.05 14.28
N GLU A 144 -6.24 -3.25 14.54
CA GLU A 144 -7.04 -4.42 14.92
C GLU A 144 -7.68 -4.25 16.31
N GLU A 145 -6.91 -3.81 17.31
CA GLU A 145 -7.42 -3.53 18.66
C GLU A 145 -8.53 -2.46 18.62
N SER A 146 -8.35 -1.43 17.80
CA SER A 146 -9.30 -0.31 17.59
C SER A 146 -10.47 -0.64 16.65
N LYS A 147 -10.57 -1.88 16.15
CA LYS A 147 -11.63 -2.33 15.23
C LYS A 147 -11.72 -1.52 13.93
N ILE A 148 -10.61 -0.90 13.52
CA ILE A 148 -10.45 -0.27 12.20
C ILE A 148 -10.38 -1.36 11.13
N ILE A 149 -9.72 -2.48 11.47
CA ILE A 149 -9.61 -3.67 10.64
C ILE A 149 -10.00 -4.92 11.43
N ASP A 150 -10.41 -5.97 10.72
CA ASP A 150 -10.62 -7.30 11.29
C ASP A 150 -9.32 -8.14 11.37
N SER A 151 -9.39 -9.24 12.13
CA SER A 151 -8.25 -10.14 12.35
C SER A 151 -7.79 -10.88 11.09
N LYS A 152 -8.68 -11.10 10.12
CA LYS A 152 -8.34 -11.74 8.86
C LYS A 152 -7.47 -10.80 8.02
N LEU A 153 -7.86 -9.53 7.94
CA LEU A 153 -7.08 -8.50 7.29
C LEU A 153 -5.76 -8.26 8.02
N ALA A 154 -5.76 -8.20 9.36
CA ALA A 154 -4.53 -8.09 10.15
C ALA A 154 -3.50 -9.20 9.78
N THR A 155 -3.97 -10.45 9.67
CA THR A 155 -3.15 -11.60 9.24
C THR A 155 -2.58 -11.40 7.82
N ASN A 156 -3.40 -10.92 6.89
CA ASN A 156 -2.96 -10.63 5.52
C ASN A 156 -1.93 -9.49 5.48
N LEU A 157 -2.11 -8.45 6.29
CA LEU A 157 -1.17 -7.33 6.38
C LEU A 157 0.18 -7.76 7.00
N HIS A 158 0.17 -8.65 8.00
CA HIS A 158 1.41 -9.26 8.49
C HIS A 158 2.12 -10.07 7.41
N THR A 159 1.38 -10.77 6.54
CA THR A 159 1.94 -11.48 5.38
C THR A 159 2.60 -10.50 4.41
N ILE A 160 1.94 -9.41 4.04
CA ILE A 160 2.52 -8.36 3.17
C ILE A 160 3.76 -7.75 3.82
N ARG A 161 3.70 -7.43 5.11
CA ARG A 161 4.84 -6.89 5.87
C ARG A 161 6.04 -7.83 5.81
N ASN A 162 5.84 -9.13 6.02
CA ASN A 162 6.92 -10.12 5.95
C ASN A 162 7.49 -10.21 4.53
N ASN A 163 6.63 -10.22 3.50
CA ASN A 163 7.08 -10.20 2.10
C ASN A 163 7.88 -8.94 1.79
N ARG A 164 7.44 -7.75 2.26
CA ARG A 164 8.19 -6.51 2.11
C ARG A 164 9.53 -6.57 2.84
N ASN A 165 9.61 -7.17 4.03
CA ASN A 165 10.88 -7.29 4.74
C ASN A 165 11.86 -8.22 4.00
N SER A 166 11.35 -9.25 3.31
CA SER A 166 12.17 -10.13 2.47
C SER A 166 12.77 -9.44 1.22
N VAL A 167 12.50 -8.15 1.01
CA VAL A 167 13.17 -7.37 -0.06
C VAL A 167 14.61 -7.02 0.33
N HIS A 168 14.93 -7.05 1.62
CA HIS A 168 16.31 -6.93 2.10
C HIS A 168 17.07 -8.20 1.73
N LEU A 169 18.16 -8.07 0.96
CA LEU A 169 18.86 -9.22 0.36
C LEU A 169 19.29 -10.28 1.39
N THR A 170 19.76 -9.87 2.57
CA THR A 170 20.12 -10.79 3.65
C THR A 170 18.95 -11.65 4.11
N LEU A 171 17.76 -11.05 4.25
CA LEU A 171 16.54 -11.77 4.62
C LEU A 171 16.08 -12.67 3.47
N LYS A 172 16.12 -12.16 2.24
CA LYS A 172 15.80 -12.94 1.03
C LYS A 172 16.61 -14.22 0.94
N ILE A 173 17.93 -14.12 1.12
CA ILE A 173 18.86 -15.25 1.06
C ILE A 173 18.60 -16.23 2.21
N ARG A 174 18.47 -15.69 3.43
CA ARG A 174 18.23 -16.51 4.64
C ARG A 174 16.93 -17.31 4.57
N GLU A 175 15.87 -16.70 4.02
CA GLU A 175 14.52 -17.27 3.99
C GLU A 175 14.20 -17.97 2.65
N GLY A 176 15.12 -17.95 1.68
CA GLY A 176 14.93 -18.59 0.37
C GLY A 176 13.74 -18.02 -0.42
N VAL A 177 13.46 -16.72 -0.29
CA VAL A 177 12.24 -16.12 -0.86
C VAL A 177 12.34 -15.92 -2.37
N THR A 178 11.44 -16.56 -3.11
CA THR A 178 11.23 -16.37 -4.54
C THR A 178 9.96 -15.54 -4.77
N TYR A 179 10.09 -14.39 -5.44
CA TYR A 179 8.93 -13.55 -5.78
C TYR A 179 8.17 -14.15 -6.97
N PHE A 180 6.89 -14.43 -6.79
CA PHE A 180 6.00 -14.96 -7.83
C PHE A 180 4.69 -14.18 -7.89
N SER A 181 4.01 -14.24 -9.03
CA SER A 181 2.79 -13.46 -9.33
C SER A 181 1.69 -13.55 -8.24
N GLY A 182 1.55 -14.72 -7.61
CA GLY A 182 0.60 -14.92 -6.52
C GLY A 182 0.87 -14.06 -5.28
N MET A 183 2.12 -13.64 -5.02
CA MET A 183 2.43 -12.68 -3.95
C MET A 183 1.84 -11.31 -4.26
N ALA A 184 2.10 -10.77 -5.45
CA ALA A 184 1.54 -9.48 -5.87
C ALA A 184 0.01 -9.49 -5.85
N LYS A 185 -0.61 -10.59 -6.32
CA LYS A 185 -2.07 -10.75 -6.27
C LYS A 185 -2.62 -10.69 -4.85
N ARG A 186 -2.01 -11.41 -3.90
CA ARG A 186 -2.44 -11.39 -2.48
C ARG A 186 -2.25 -10.01 -1.85
N SER A 187 -1.12 -9.35 -2.13
CA SER A 187 -0.86 -7.99 -1.64
C SER A 187 -1.88 -6.99 -2.18
N HIS A 188 -2.17 -7.05 -3.48
CA HIS A 188 -3.21 -6.25 -4.12
C HIS A 188 -4.58 -6.46 -3.47
N THR A 189 -5.00 -7.72 -3.28
CA THR A 189 -6.28 -8.03 -2.62
C THR A 189 -6.35 -7.45 -1.20
N ALA A 190 -5.28 -7.53 -0.43
CA ALA A 190 -5.26 -7.01 0.92
C ALA A 190 -5.24 -5.47 0.98
N VAL A 191 -4.66 -4.77 0.00
CA VAL A 191 -4.78 -3.30 -0.14
C VAL A 191 -6.23 -2.90 -0.35
N TYR A 192 -6.94 -3.52 -1.29
CA TYR A 192 -8.35 -3.20 -1.54
C TYR A 192 -9.27 -3.58 -0.37
N GLU A 193 -9.00 -4.69 0.30
CA GLU A 193 -9.74 -5.05 1.51
C GLU A 193 -9.48 -4.03 2.64
N LEU A 194 -8.24 -3.55 2.79
CA LEU A 194 -7.91 -2.47 3.72
C LEU A 194 -8.70 -1.20 3.38
N ILE A 195 -8.64 -0.73 2.14
CA ILE A 195 -9.38 0.46 1.68
C ILE A 195 -10.87 0.33 2.01
N LYS A 196 -11.47 -0.84 1.71
CA LYS A 196 -12.88 -1.09 2.00
C LYS A 196 -13.20 -1.03 3.50
N GLN A 197 -12.39 -1.67 4.34
CA GLN A 197 -12.63 -1.68 5.78
C GLN A 197 -12.44 -0.29 6.40
N THR A 198 -11.42 0.46 5.97
CA THR A 198 -11.14 1.80 6.46
C THR A 198 -12.17 2.81 5.99
N GLN A 199 -12.66 2.73 4.74
CA GLN A 199 -13.81 3.51 4.29
C GLN A 199 -15.04 3.26 5.14
N LYS A 200 -15.36 1.98 5.38
CA LYS A 200 -16.52 1.59 6.20
C LYS A 200 -16.39 2.11 7.63
N TRP A 201 -15.18 2.01 8.20
CA TRP A 201 -14.90 2.49 9.55
C TRP A 201 -15.04 4.01 9.66
N VAL A 202 -14.45 4.78 8.74
CA VAL A 202 -14.60 6.25 8.72
C VAL A 202 -16.06 6.66 8.53
N ALA A 203 -16.80 5.99 7.66
CA ALA A 203 -18.23 6.28 7.45
C ALA A 203 -19.12 5.97 8.68
N ALA A 204 -18.62 5.17 9.63
CA ALA A 204 -19.28 4.86 10.89
C ALA A 204 -18.84 5.75 12.06
N LEU A 205 -17.92 6.70 11.83
CA LEU A 205 -17.56 7.69 12.83
C LEU A 205 -18.73 8.67 13.02
N PRO A 206 -19.14 8.95 14.27
CA PRO A 206 -20.21 9.89 14.58
C PRO A 206 -19.82 11.35 14.32
#